data_AF-A0A7S2IHL2-F1
#
_entry.id   AF-A0A7S2IHL2-F1
#
_cell.length_a   1.000
_cell.length_b   1.000
_cell.length_c   1.000
_cell.angle_alpha   90.00
_cell.angle_beta   90.00
_cell.angle_gamma   90.00
#
_symmetry.space_group_name_H-M   'P 1'
#
loop_
_entity.id
_entity.type
_entity.pdbx_description
1 polymer ?
#
loop_
_entity_poly.entity_id
_entity_poly.type
_entity_poly.pdbx_seq_one_letter_code
_entity_poly.pdbx_strand_id
1 'polypeptide(L)'
;GDPATSRFGTVPRSMYTLFELMTLEGWHEIARPIIMEEPSLAIVVFLFIFIFTFGLLNMIVAIVVEKTLVFAREQQSNQQQEWKQQWREDLEQVRSIFADTELTS
;
A
#
# COMPACT_ATOMS: atom_id res chain seq x y z
N GLY A 1 23.27 -18.06 31.33
CA GLY A 1 22.66 -18.62 30.12
C GLY A 1 22.86 -17.61 29.02
N ASP A 2 23.33 -18.05 27.86
CA ASP A 2 23.58 -17.19 26.71
C ASP A 2 22.29 -16.40 26.34
N PRO A 3 22.31 -15.06 26.25
CA PRO A 3 21.17 -14.25 25.84
C PRO A 3 20.53 -14.72 24.52
N ALA A 4 21.32 -15.28 23.60
CA ALA A 4 20.81 -15.83 22.35
C ALA A 4 19.91 -17.05 22.59
N THR A 5 20.21 -17.92 23.57
CA THR A 5 19.41 -19.11 23.89
C THR A 5 18.05 -18.83 24.54
N SER A 6 17.86 -17.62 25.09
CA SER A 6 16.57 -17.17 25.64
C SER A 6 15.57 -16.84 24.53
N ARG A 7 16.03 -16.08 23.53
CA ARG A 7 15.23 -15.60 22.39
C ARG A 7 15.17 -16.60 21.24
N PHE A 8 16.23 -17.37 21.04
CA PHE A 8 16.34 -18.41 20.02
C PHE A 8 16.53 -19.77 20.68
N GLY A 9 15.75 -20.77 20.30
CA GLY A 9 15.86 -22.11 20.89
C GLY A 9 14.62 -22.98 20.76
N THR A 10 13.48 -22.36 20.43
CA THR A 10 12.27 -23.06 19.98
C THR A 10 11.65 -22.26 18.85
N VAL A 11 10.93 -22.92 17.93
CA VAL A 11 10.28 -22.25 16.80
C VAL A 11 9.39 -21.08 17.26
N PRO A 12 8.51 -21.21 18.27
CA PRO A 12 7.65 -20.10 18.68
C PRO A 12 8.43 -18.90 19.23
N ARG A 13 9.50 -19.13 19.99
CA ARG A 13 10.33 -18.03 20.52
C ARG A 13 11.08 -17.31 19.40
N SER A 14 11.66 -18.05 18.46
CA SER A 14 12.33 -17.45 17.31
C SER A 14 11.36 -16.62 16.47
N MET A 15 10.14 -17.12 16.24
CA MET A 15 9.09 -16.37 15.52
C MET A 15 8.71 -15.07 16.24
N TYR A 16 8.58 -15.11 17.56
CA TYR A 16 8.29 -13.92 18.37
C TYR A 16 9.42 -12.89 18.28
N THR A 17 10.68 -13.31 18.42
CA THR A 17 11.83 -12.41 18.28
C THR A 17 11.98 -11.84 16.87
N LEU A 18 11.65 -12.59 15.82
CA LEU A 18 11.61 -12.06 14.46
C LEU A 18 10.51 -11.01 14.29
N PHE A 19 9.34 -11.22 14.92
CA PHE A 19 8.27 -10.22 14.94
C PHE A 19 8.69 -8.94 15.67
N GLU A 20 9.34 -9.03 16.83
CA GLU A 20 9.92 -7.86 17.53
C GLU A 20 10.91 -7.09 16.65
N LEU A 21 11.79 -7.80 15.93
CA LEU A 21 12.70 -7.18 14.97
C LEU A 21 11.96 -6.49 13.81
N MET A 22 10.84 -7.04 13.34
CA MET A 22 10.01 -6.42 12.30
C MET A 22 9.34 -5.13 12.78
N THR A 23 8.95 -5.05 14.06
CA THR A 23 8.30 -3.86 14.66
C THR A 23 9.30 -2.84 15.22
N LEU A 24 10.60 -3.14 15.15
CA LEU A 24 11.69 -2.39 15.79
C LEU A 24 11.57 -2.30 17.32
N GLU A 25 10.80 -3.18 17.93
CA GLU A 25 10.69 -3.24 19.38
C GLU A 25 11.92 -3.94 19.96
N GLY A 26 12.62 -3.29 20.90
CA GLY A 26 13.77 -3.91 21.58
C GLY A 26 14.92 -4.35 20.65
N TRP A 27 14.96 -3.90 19.38
CA TRP A 27 15.89 -4.42 18.36
C TRP A 27 17.36 -4.35 18.78
N HIS A 28 17.73 -3.31 19.53
CA HIS A 28 19.08 -3.12 20.02
C HIS A 28 19.49 -4.17 21.08
N GLU A 29 18.54 -4.68 21.87
CA GLU A 29 18.79 -5.75 22.84
C GLU A 29 18.99 -7.11 22.17
N ILE A 30 18.45 -7.27 20.97
CA ILE A 30 18.61 -8.47 20.13
C ILE A 30 19.91 -8.34 19.32
N ALA A 31 20.16 -7.19 18.71
CA ALA A 31 21.30 -6.94 17.85
C ALA A 31 22.62 -6.86 18.61
N ARG A 32 22.67 -6.16 19.76
CA ARG A 32 23.94 -5.92 20.49
C ARG A 32 24.65 -7.21 20.91
N PRO A 33 23.99 -8.21 21.55
CA PRO A 33 24.65 -9.46 21.91
C PRO A 33 25.16 -10.23 20.69
N ILE A 34 24.36 -10.29 19.61
CA ILE A 34 24.73 -10.96 18.36
C ILE A 34 25.99 -10.32 17.75
N ILE A 35 26.05 -8.99 17.73
CA ILE A 35 27.17 -8.23 17.16
C ILE A 35 28.41 -8.31 18.04
N MET A 36 28.25 -8.38 19.37
CA MET A 36 29.38 -8.54 20.30
C MET A 36 30.02 -9.93 20.18
N GLU A 37 29.23 -10.97 19.94
CA GLU A 37 29.74 -12.33 19.72
C GLU A 37 30.34 -12.48 18.32
N GLU A 38 29.59 -12.05 17.29
CA GLU A 38 29.97 -12.19 15.88
C GLU A 38 29.65 -10.90 15.09
N PRO A 39 30.61 -9.96 14.99
CA PRO A 39 30.41 -8.66 14.34
C PRO A 39 29.95 -8.74 12.88
N SER A 40 30.29 -9.83 12.18
CA SER A 40 29.88 -10.06 10.78
C SER A 40 28.37 -10.18 10.62
N LEU A 41 27.65 -10.66 11.65
CA LEU A 41 26.20 -10.82 11.66
C LEU A 41 25.45 -9.49 11.77
N ALA A 42 26.13 -8.39 12.10
CA ALA A 42 25.55 -7.05 12.08
C ALA A 42 24.86 -6.77 10.75
N ILE A 43 25.52 -7.11 9.64
CA ILE A 43 24.99 -6.89 8.29
C ILE A 43 23.68 -7.63 8.08
N VAL A 44 23.57 -8.88 8.57
CA VAL A 44 22.35 -9.69 8.44
C VAL A 44 21.20 -9.07 9.22
N VAL A 45 21.44 -8.64 10.46
CA VAL A 45 20.41 -8.01 11.31
C VAL A 45 19.95 -6.68 10.72
N PHE A 46 20.87 -5.82 10.26
CA PHE A 46 20.52 -4.56 9.64
C PHE A 46 19.80 -4.74 8.30
N LEU A 47 20.22 -5.70 7.47
CA LEU A 47 19.51 -6.01 6.22
C LEU A 47 18.11 -6.57 6.48
N PHE A 48 17.96 -7.44 7.48
CA PHE A 48 16.63 -7.93 7.89
C PHE A 48 15.72 -6.78 8.28
N ILE A 49 16.19 -5.91 9.19
CA ILE A 49 15.44 -4.73 9.63
C ILE A 49 15.09 -3.83 8.44
N PHE A 50 16.05 -3.57 7.55
CA PHE A 50 15.85 -2.73 6.38
C PHE A 50 14.78 -3.32 5.44
N ILE A 51 14.91 -4.59 5.07
CA ILE A 51 13.98 -5.26 4.16
C ILE A 51 12.57 -5.30 4.76
N PHE A 52 12.41 -5.64 6.03
CA PHE A 52 11.08 -5.72 6.64
C PHE A 52 10.47 -4.34 6.90
N THR A 53 11.25 -3.39 7.42
CA THR A 53 10.76 -2.02 7.66
C THR A 53 10.39 -1.35 6.34
N PHE A 54 11.31 -1.25 5.39
CA PHE A 54 11.05 -0.57 4.14
C PHE A 54 10.20 -1.40 3.18
N GLY A 55 10.36 -2.71 3.16
CA GLY A 55 9.55 -3.59 2.31
C GLY A 55 8.08 -3.60 2.71
N LEU A 56 7.76 -3.71 4.01
CA LEU A 56 6.37 -3.63 4.46
C LEU A 56 5.78 -2.24 4.23
N LEU A 57 6.53 -1.17 4.54
CA LEU A 57 6.07 0.19 4.27
C LEU A 57 5.82 0.42 2.78
N ASN A 58 6.74 0.02 1.91
CA ASN A 58 6.60 0.17 0.47
C ASN A 58 5.45 -0.67 -0.08
N MET A 59 5.21 -1.87 0.46
CA MET A 59 4.06 -2.69 0.11
C MET A 59 2.74 -2.00 0.48
N ILE A 60 2.65 -1.45 1.70
CA ILE A 60 1.45 -0.72 2.15
C ILE A 60 1.21 0.49 1.26
N VAL A 61 2.24 1.29 0.98
CA VAL A 61 2.15 2.44 0.08
C VAL A 61 1.69 2.01 -1.31
N ALA A 62 2.25 0.95 -1.88
CA ALA A 62 1.86 0.43 -3.18
C ALA A 62 0.37 0.06 -3.22
N ILE A 63 -0.14 -0.64 -2.19
CA ILE A 63 -1.56 -1.00 -2.08
C ILE A 63 -2.44 0.25 -1.99
N VAL A 64 -2.08 1.21 -1.13
CA VAL A 64 -2.86 2.45 -0.96
C VAL A 64 -2.88 3.26 -2.26
N VAL A 65 -1.75 3.37 -2.95
CA VAL A 65 -1.63 4.06 -4.23
C VAL A 65 -2.47 3.37 -5.29
N GLU A 66 -2.42 2.04 -5.38
CA GLU A 66 -3.24 1.26 -6.31
C GLU A 66 -4.73 1.53 -6.08
N LYS A 67 -5.20 1.48 -4.83
CA LYS A 67 -6.60 1.78 -4.50
C LYS A 67 -6.99 3.21 -4.85
N THR A 68 -6.12 4.18 -4.55
CA THR A 68 -6.36 5.60 -4.86
C THR A 68 -6.44 5.81 -6.37
N LEU A 69 -5.56 5.19 -7.15
CA LEU A 69 -5.56 5.30 -8.61
C LEU A 69 -6.78 4.63 -9.24
N VAL A 70 -7.20 3.46 -8.74
CA VAL A 70 -8.42 2.79 -9.20
C VAL A 70 -9.64 3.67 -8.94
N PHE A 71 -9.77 4.19 -7.73
CA PHE A 71 -10.86 5.10 -7.37
C PHE A 71 -10.89 6.36 -8.23
N ALA A 72 -9.73 7.00 -8.46
CA ALA A 72 -9.63 8.18 -9.31
C ALA A 72 -10.03 7.89 -10.77
N ARG A 73 -9.65 6.71 -11.30
CA ARG A 73 -10.05 6.28 -12.66
C ARG A 73 -11.55 6.01 -12.76
N GLU A 74 -12.14 5.35 -11.76
CA GLU A 74 -13.59 5.12 -11.72
C GLU A 74 -14.36 6.44 -11.65
N GLN A 75 -13.91 7.38 -10.81
CA GLN A 75 -14.52 8.71 -10.72
C GLN A 75 -14.45 9.46 -12.06
N GLN A 76 -13.30 9.43 -12.74
CA GLN A 76 -13.14 10.07 -14.05
C GLN A 76 -14.04 9.42 -15.12
N SER A 77 -14.15 8.09 -15.12
CA SER A 77 -15.03 7.35 -16.04
C SER A 77 -16.50 7.72 -15.82
N ASN A 78 -16.95 7.75 -14.57
CA ASN A 78 -18.33 8.12 -14.23
C ASN A 78 -18.64 9.56 -14.65
N GLN A 79 -17.75 10.51 -14.35
CA GLN A 79 -17.90 11.89 -14.78
C GLN A 79 -17.96 12.02 -16.31
N GLN A 80 -17.17 11.23 -17.04
CA GLN A 80 -17.19 11.24 -18.50
C GLN A 80 -18.48 10.63 -19.06
N GLN A 81 -19.05 9.62 -18.39
CA GLN A 81 -20.34 9.04 -18.76
C GLN A 81 -21.48 10.03 -18.50
N GLU A 82 -21.49 10.69 -17.35
CA GLU A 82 -22.46 11.73 -17.00
C GLU A 82 -22.41 12.89 -18.01
N TRP A 83 -21.22 13.38 -18.36
CA TRP A 83 -21.06 14.42 -19.39
C TRP A 83 -21.59 13.99 -20.75
N LYS A 84 -21.29 12.75 -21.19
CA LYS A 84 -21.80 12.21 -22.45
C LYS A 84 -23.33 12.08 -22.43
N GLN A 85 -23.91 11.73 -21.29
CA GLN A 85 -25.35 11.61 -21.14
C GLN A 85 -26.04 12.98 -21.17
N GLN A 86 -25.50 13.96 -20.45
CA GLN A 86 -25.97 15.36 -20.51
C GLN A 86 -25.89 15.91 -21.93
N TRP A 87 -24.76 15.76 -22.62
CA TRP A 87 -24.62 16.20 -24.00
C TRP A 87 -25.62 15.54 -24.96
N ARG A 88 -25.92 14.26 -24.75
CA ARG A 88 -26.97 13.57 -25.53
C ARG A 88 -28.35 14.17 -25.27
N GLU A 89 -28.69 14.43 -24.01
CA GLU A 89 -29.96 15.05 -23.63
C GLU A 89 -30.09 16.47 -24.21
N ASP A 90 -29.01 17.26 -24.18
CA ASP A 90 -28.95 18.60 -24.77
C ASP A 90 -29.15 18.55 -26.31
N LEU A 91 -28.51 17.60 -26.99
CA LEU A 91 -28.70 17.40 -28.44
C LEU A 91 -30.14 16.99 -28.79
N GLU A 92 -30.77 16.15 -27.97
CA GLU A 92 -32.17 15.75 -28.14
C GLU A 92 -33.12 16.94 -27.98
N GLN A 93 -32.87 17.84 -27.01
CA GLN A 93 -33.63 19.09 -26.83
C GLN A 93 -33.46 20.04 -28.02
N VAL A 94 -32.23 20.26 -28.48
CA VAL A 94 -31.98 21.12 -29.65
C VAL A 94 -32.72 20.57 -30.88
N ARG A 95 -32.66 19.25 -31.10
CA ARG A 95 -33.36 18.60 -32.21
C ARG A 95 -34.89 18.77 -32.14
N SER A 96 -35.50 18.69 -30.96
CA SER A 96 -36.96 18.86 -30.83
C SER A 96 -37.40 20.29 -31.15
N ILE A 97 -36.63 21.29 -30.71
CA ILE A 97 -36.92 22.71 -31.01
C ILE A 97 -36.93 22.96 -32.53
N PHE A 98 -35.94 22.41 -33.25
CA PHE A 98 -35.89 22.55 -34.71
C PHE A 98 -37.04 21.82 -35.41
N ALA A 99 -37.42 20.62 -34.94
CA ALA A 99 -38.55 19.86 -35.49
C ALA A 99 -39.90 20.58 -35.32
N ASP A 100 -40.12 21.23 -34.17
CA ASP A 100 -41.33 22.02 -33.93
C ASP A 100 -41.38 23.28 -34.82
N THR A 101 -40.22 23.87 -35.11
CA THR A 101 -40.14 25.09 -35.94
C THR A 101 -40.42 24.81 -37.42
N GLU A 102 -39.96 23.66 -37.95
CA GLU A 102 -40.27 23.23 -39.33
C GLU A 102 -41.75 22.87 -39.54
N LEU A 103 -42.47 22.45 -38.50
CA LEU A 103 -43.91 22.14 -38.57
C LEU A 103 -44.81 23.39 -38.50
N THR A 104 -44.25 24.56 -38.19
CA THR A 104 -45.01 25.81 -38.00
C THR A 104 -44.85 26.80 -39.17
N SER A 105 -44.05 26.44 -40.20
CA SER A 105 -43.88 27.19 -41.46
C SER A 105 -44.62 26.52 -42.62
#